data_AF-A0A399UAH1-F1
#
_entry.id   AF-A0A399UAH1-F1
#
_cell.length_a   1.000
_cell.length_b   1.000
_cell.length_c   1.000
_cell.angle_alpha   90.00
_cell.angle_beta   90.00
_cell.angle_gamma   90.00
#
_symmetry.space_group_name_H-M   'P 1'
#
loop_
_entity.id
_entity.type
_entity.pdbx_description
1 polymer ?
#
loop_
_entity_poly.entity_id
_entity_poly.type
_entity_poly.pdbx_seq_one_letter_code
_entity_poly.pdbx_strand_id
1 'polypeptide(L)'
;MALTLALAALAAPAGAQSTAPRADQPQTQAQTQSRDHVAEMLIKGERYRRAPDSKQDPDELRRTQALNAEIVAQNDLAENEDRANQTAQAEAQRRWQAQLDQTEADARASRERHEADLRAAGEAQARYDREMADWRATVAACERGDRARCNAGRQGPN
;
A
#
# COMPACT_ATOMS: atom_id res chain seq x y z
N MET A 1 -17.09 22.28 33.93
CA MET A 1 -18.46 22.12 33.36
C MET A 1 -18.53 23.01 32.14
N ALA A 2 -18.79 22.59 30.91
CA ALA A 2 -19.15 21.30 30.35
C ALA A 2 -18.53 21.21 28.94
N LEU A 3 -18.03 20.03 28.57
CA LEU A 3 -17.61 19.70 27.21
C LEU A 3 -18.85 19.52 26.33
N THR A 4 -18.96 20.28 25.25
CA THR A 4 -19.89 19.99 24.14
C THR A 4 -19.21 19.02 23.17
N LEU A 5 -19.50 17.73 23.34
CA LEU A 5 -19.20 16.70 22.34
C LEU A 5 -20.13 16.88 21.13
N ALA A 6 -19.56 17.19 19.97
CA ALA A 6 -20.24 17.06 18.70
C ALA A 6 -20.13 15.59 18.23
N LEU A 7 -21.22 14.83 18.36
CA LEU A 7 -21.36 13.52 17.72
C LEU A 7 -21.61 13.72 16.23
N ALA A 8 -20.62 13.39 15.38
CA ALA A 8 -20.79 13.26 13.95
C ALA A 8 -20.97 11.78 13.56
N ALA A 9 -22.19 11.48 13.11
CA ALA A 9 -22.59 10.46 12.13
C ALA A 9 -21.76 9.15 12.01
N LEU A 10 -22.25 8.08 12.65
CA LEU A 10 -22.06 6.72 12.14
C LEU A 10 -23.18 6.39 11.14
N ALA A 11 -22.93 6.69 9.87
CA ALA A 11 -23.70 6.10 8.78
C ALA A 11 -23.11 4.70 8.51
N ALA A 12 -23.75 3.66 9.07
CA ALA A 12 -23.52 2.29 8.64
C ALA A 12 -24.27 2.07 7.31
N PRO A 13 -23.63 1.64 6.21
CA PRO A 13 -24.37 1.00 5.14
C PRO A 13 -24.63 -0.45 5.59
N ALA A 14 -25.73 -0.63 6.32
CA ALA A 14 -26.27 -1.95 6.57
C ALA A 14 -26.85 -2.49 5.25
N GLY A 15 -26.24 -3.56 4.75
CA GLY A 15 -26.84 -4.51 3.83
C GLY A 15 -27.30 -3.95 2.48
N ALA A 16 -26.37 -3.81 1.54
CA ALA A 16 -26.72 -4.00 0.14
C ALA A 16 -27.25 -5.44 0.00
N GLN A 17 -28.57 -5.58 -0.01
CA GLN A 17 -29.24 -6.76 -0.51
C GLN A 17 -28.86 -6.86 -1.99
N SER A 18 -27.86 -7.67 -2.31
CA SER A 18 -27.62 -8.10 -3.67
C SER A 18 -28.80 -8.96 -4.11
N THR A 19 -29.89 -8.31 -4.56
CA THR A 19 -30.78 -8.94 -5.51
C THR A 19 -29.95 -9.22 -6.74
N ALA A 20 -29.47 -10.45 -6.85
CA ALA A 20 -28.86 -10.94 -8.06
C ALA A 20 -29.80 -10.57 -9.23
N PRO A 21 -29.33 -9.92 -10.30
CA PRO A 21 -30.12 -9.89 -11.51
C PRO A 21 -30.30 -11.35 -11.90
N ARG A 22 -31.56 -11.79 -11.93
CA ARG A 22 -31.95 -13.00 -12.63
C ARG A 22 -31.53 -12.76 -14.07
N ALA A 23 -30.33 -13.22 -14.41
CA ALA A 23 -29.94 -13.41 -15.78
C ALA A 23 -30.95 -14.42 -16.32
N ASP A 24 -31.88 -13.93 -17.14
CA ASP A 24 -32.59 -14.78 -18.06
C ASP A 24 -31.54 -15.63 -18.76
N GLN A 25 -31.56 -16.93 -18.47
CA GLN A 25 -30.77 -17.90 -19.20
C GLN A 25 -31.12 -17.69 -20.67
N PRO A 26 -30.17 -17.32 -21.55
CA PRO A 26 -30.36 -17.61 -22.95
C PRO A 26 -30.53 -19.12 -23.00
N GLN A 27 -31.70 -19.53 -23.50
CA GLN A 27 -32.03 -20.91 -23.81
C GLN A 27 -30.76 -21.59 -24.29
N THR A 28 -30.45 -22.75 -23.71
CA THR A 28 -29.52 -23.73 -24.26
C THR A 28 -29.80 -23.83 -25.75
N GLN A 29 -29.06 -23.05 -26.55
CA GLN A 29 -28.84 -23.35 -27.94
C GLN A 29 -28.31 -24.75 -27.88
N ALA A 30 -29.06 -25.67 -28.48
CA ALA A 30 -28.64 -27.04 -28.64
C ALA A 30 -27.15 -26.97 -29.00
N GLN A 31 -26.31 -27.42 -28.07
CA GLN A 31 -24.98 -27.86 -28.42
C GLN A 31 -25.26 -29.00 -29.38
N THR A 32 -25.38 -28.63 -30.66
CA THR A 32 -25.29 -29.56 -31.77
C THR A 32 -23.99 -30.23 -31.46
N GLN A 33 -24.08 -31.46 -30.97
CA GLN A 33 -22.92 -32.25 -30.62
C GLN A 33 -22.01 -32.12 -31.82
N SER A 34 -20.89 -31.42 -31.66
CA SER A 34 -19.82 -31.44 -32.64
C SER A 34 -19.34 -32.88 -32.59
N ARG A 35 -20.04 -33.75 -33.31
CA ARG A 35 -19.45 -34.99 -33.76
C ARG A 35 -18.24 -34.52 -34.51
N ASP A 36 -17.08 -34.87 -34.00
CA ASP A 36 -15.82 -34.62 -34.68
C ASP A 36 -15.91 -35.34 -36.03
N HIS A 37 -16.39 -34.60 -37.02
CA HIS A 37 -16.75 -35.10 -38.33
C HIS A 37 -15.52 -35.69 -39.01
N VAL A 38 -14.35 -35.17 -38.64
CA VAL A 38 -13.04 -35.69 -39.05
C VAL A 38 -12.80 -37.06 -38.40
N ALA A 39 -13.07 -37.22 -37.11
CA ALA A 39 -12.97 -38.52 -36.44
C ALA A 39 -13.92 -39.57 -37.04
N GLU A 40 -15.15 -39.19 -37.40
CA GLU A 40 -16.11 -40.10 -38.04
C GLU A 40 -15.71 -40.49 -39.47
N MET A 41 -15.12 -39.58 -40.26
CA MET A 41 -14.57 -39.89 -41.58
C MET A 41 -13.36 -40.83 -41.49
N LEU A 42 -12.48 -40.63 -40.50
CA LEU A 42 -11.33 -41.49 -40.27
C LEU A 42 -11.73 -42.93 -39.91
N ILE A 43 -12.78 -43.12 -39.11
CA ILE A 43 -13.34 -44.45 -38.78
C ILE A 43 -13.90 -45.14 -40.03
N LYS A 44 -14.48 -44.39 -40.97
CA LYS A 44 -14.98 -44.90 -42.25
C LYS A 44 -13.88 -45.15 -43.30
N GLY A 45 -12.61 -44.91 -42.94
CA GLY A 45 -11.47 -45.05 -43.85
C GLY A 45 -11.35 -43.91 -44.88
N GLU A 46 -12.14 -42.85 -44.73
CA GLU A 46 -12.12 -41.69 -45.61
C GLU A 46 -11.04 -40.69 -45.15
N ARG A 47 -10.23 -40.16 -46.09
CA ARG A 47 -9.30 -39.07 -45.79
C ARG A 47 -9.98 -37.73 -45.96
N TYR A 48 -9.86 -36.88 -44.94
CA TYR A 48 -10.21 -35.47 -45.05
C TYR A 48 -9.52 -34.86 -46.27
N ARG A 49 -10.31 -34.39 -47.22
CA ARG A 49 -9.85 -33.56 -48.33
C ARG A 49 -10.47 -32.19 -48.15
N ARG A 50 -9.62 -31.19 -47.90
CA ARG A 50 -10.05 -29.79 -47.86
C ARG A 50 -10.79 -29.46 -49.15
N ALA A 51 -11.94 -28.81 -49.03
CA ALA A 51 -12.62 -28.27 -50.20
C ALA A 51 -11.66 -27.30 -50.92
N PRO A 52 -11.63 -27.30 -52.27
CA PRO A 52 -10.79 -26.39 -53.01
C PRO A 52 -11.20 -24.94 -52.73
N ASP A 53 -10.24 -24.02 -52.70
CA ASP A 53 -10.47 -22.62 -52.33
C ASP A 53 -11.47 -21.90 -53.25
N SER A 54 -11.70 -22.41 -54.47
CA SER A 54 -12.75 -21.96 -55.39
C SER A 54 -14.18 -22.15 -54.88
N LYS A 55 -14.36 -22.87 -53.77
CA LYS A 55 -15.62 -23.02 -53.04
C LYS A 55 -15.79 -22.03 -51.89
N GLN A 56 -14.77 -21.22 -51.58
CA GLN A 56 -14.90 -20.17 -50.58
C GLN A 56 -15.70 -18.99 -51.13
N ASP A 57 -16.53 -18.41 -50.28
CA ASP A 57 -17.23 -17.17 -50.59
C ASP A 57 -16.25 -15.98 -50.48
N PRO A 58 -16.04 -15.20 -51.56
CA PRO A 58 -15.16 -14.03 -51.54
C PRO A 58 -15.62 -12.96 -50.53
N ASP A 59 -16.91 -12.87 -50.21
CA ASP A 59 -17.44 -11.89 -49.27
C ASP A 59 -17.11 -12.28 -47.81
N GLU A 60 -17.22 -13.57 -47.49
CA GLU A 60 -16.78 -14.11 -46.20
C GLU A 60 -15.27 -13.89 -46.01
N LEU A 61 -14.45 -14.15 -47.03
CA LEU A 61 -13.00 -13.93 -46.95
C LEU A 61 -12.66 -12.47 -46.66
N ARG A 62 -13.30 -11.52 -47.34
CA ARG A 62 -13.09 -10.08 -47.09
C ARG A 62 -13.50 -9.70 -45.66
N ARG A 63 -14.64 -10.21 -45.18
CA ARG A 63 -15.10 -9.95 -43.81
C ARG A 63 -14.16 -10.55 -42.76
N THR A 64 -13.69 -11.78 -42.96
CA THR A 64 -12.73 -12.42 -42.06
C THR A 64 -11.40 -11.70 -42.04
N GLN A 65 -10.89 -11.24 -43.20
CA GLN A 65 -9.67 -10.45 -43.25
C GLN A 65 -9.82 -9.12 -42.50
N ALA A 66 -10.95 -8.42 -42.70
CA ALA A 66 -11.23 -7.18 -41.97
C ALA A 66 -11.30 -7.40 -40.45
N LEU A 67 -11.99 -8.46 -40.01
CA LEU A 67 -12.07 -8.82 -38.59
C LEU A 67 -10.70 -9.20 -38.01
N ASN A 68 -9.90 -9.98 -38.73
CA ASN A 68 -8.55 -10.33 -38.28
C ASN A 68 -7.66 -9.10 -38.16
N ALA A 69 -7.77 -8.15 -39.10
CA ALA A 69 -7.03 -6.89 -39.01
C ALA A 69 -7.47 -6.05 -37.80
N GLU A 70 -8.77 -6.02 -37.49
CA GLU A 70 -9.29 -5.36 -36.29
C GLU A 70 -8.78 -6.02 -35.01
N ILE A 71 -8.80 -7.35 -34.93
CA ILE A 71 -8.27 -8.11 -33.78
C ILE A 71 -6.78 -7.81 -33.56
N VAL A 72 -5.99 -7.79 -34.64
CA VAL A 72 -4.56 -7.44 -34.56
C VAL A 72 -4.39 -6.03 -34.00
N ALA A 73 -5.14 -5.04 -34.50
CA ALA A 73 -5.06 -3.67 -34.00
C ALA A 73 -5.46 -3.55 -32.52
N GLN A 74 -6.46 -4.31 -32.06
CA GLN A 74 -6.85 -4.34 -30.65
C GLN A 74 -5.79 -5.01 -29.77
N ASN A 75 -5.18 -6.10 -30.25
CA ASN A 75 -4.09 -6.75 -29.54
C ASN A 75 -2.88 -5.83 -29.39
N ASP A 76 -2.49 -5.13 -30.47
CA ASP A 76 -1.39 -4.17 -30.44
C ASP A 76 -1.68 -3.05 -29.42
N LEU A 77 -2.91 -2.53 -29.37
CA LEU A 77 -3.32 -1.55 -28.38
C LEU A 77 -3.21 -2.10 -26.95
N ALA A 78 -3.75 -3.29 -26.71
CA ALA A 78 -3.69 -3.94 -25.39
C ALA A 78 -2.25 -4.17 -24.94
N GLU A 79 -1.36 -4.64 -25.83
CA GLU A 79 0.06 -4.82 -25.52
C GLU A 79 0.75 -3.50 -25.16
N ASN A 80 0.41 -2.40 -25.84
CA ASN A 80 0.92 -1.07 -25.51
C ASN A 80 0.46 -0.63 -24.12
N GLU A 81 -0.82 -0.80 -23.81
CA GLU A 81 -1.40 -0.46 -22.51
C GLU A 81 -0.78 -1.29 -21.38
N ASP A 82 -0.60 -2.59 -21.59
CA ASP A 82 0.04 -3.48 -20.62
C ASP A 82 1.47 -3.06 -20.29
N ARG A 83 2.26 -2.68 -21.31
CA ARG A 83 3.64 -2.19 -21.07
C ARG A 83 3.64 -0.86 -20.30
N ALA A 84 2.72 0.05 -20.63
CA ALA A 84 2.57 1.31 -19.89
C ALA A 84 2.17 1.04 -18.43
N ASN A 85 1.20 0.15 -18.20
CA ASN A 85 0.72 -0.24 -16.89
C ASN A 85 1.84 -0.89 -16.06
N GLN A 86 2.60 -1.83 -16.64
CA GLN A 86 3.73 -2.46 -15.95
C GLN A 86 4.79 -1.43 -15.53
N THR A 87 5.08 -0.47 -16.40
CA THR A 87 6.04 0.62 -16.10
C THR A 87 5.53 1.49 -14.96
N ALA A 88 4.26 1.90 -15.00
CA ALA A 88 3.63 2.70 -13.96
C ALA A 88 3.60 1.96 -12.61
N GLN A 89 3.26 0.67 -12.61
CA GLN A 89 3.25 -0.16 -11.41
C GLN A 89 4.65 -0.32 -10.81
N ALA A 90 5.66 -0.57 -11.65
CA ALA A 90 7.04 -0.67 -11.19
C ALA A 90 7.53 0.66 -10.57
N GLU A 91 7.15 1.81 -11.15
CA GLU A 91 7.47 3.10 -10.58
C GLU A 91 6.75 3.36 -9.25
N ALA A 92 5.46 3.05 -9.18
CA ALA A 92 4.68 3.17 -7.95
C ALA A 92 5.29 2.32 -6.83
N GLN A 93 5.71 1.09 -7.14
CA GLN A 93 6.36 0.19 -6.19
C GLN A 93 7.71 0.74 -5.71
N ARG A 94 8.53 1.30 -6.60
CA ARG A 94 9.79 1.97 -6.21
C ARG A 94 9.55 3.17 -5.29
N ARG A 95 8.58 4.02 -5.63
CA ARG A 95 8.22 5.19 -4.81
C ARG A 95 7.73 4.77 -3.43
N TRP A 96 6.92 3.72 -3.37
CA TRP A 96 6.43 3.17 -2.12
C TRP A 96 7.57 2.62 -1.26
N GLN A 97 8.47 1.82 -1.83
CA GLN A 97 9.61 1.29 -1.11
C GLN A 97 10.50 2.41 -0.54
N ALA A 98 10.78 3.44 -1.35
CA ALA A 98 11.56 4.60 -0.91
C ALA A 98 10.90 5.33 0.28
N GLN A 99 9.57 5.46 0.29
CA GLN A 99 8.82 6.05 1.41
C GLN A 99 8.92 5.21 2.68
N LEU A 100 8.86 3.88 2.56
CA LEU A 100 9.05 2.98 3.70
C LEU A 100 10.45 3.13 4.28
N ASP A 101 11.48 3.09 3.43
CA ASP A 101 12.87 3.20 3.86
C ASP A 101 13.13 4.54 4.55
N GLN A 102 12.59 5.64 4.00
CA GLN A 102 12.66 6.95 4.61
C GLN A 102 11.96 6.98 5.98
N THR A 103 10.75 6.46 6.06
CA THR A 103 9.98 6.44 7.31
C THR A 103 10.70 5.64 8.39
N GLU A 104 11.31 4.50 8.04
CA GLU A 104 12.09 3.71 8.99
C GLU A 104 13.34 4.46 9.46
N ALA A 105 14.07 5.11 8.54
CA ALA A 105 15.24 5.90 8.86
C ALA A 105 14.89 7.07 9.80
N ASP A 106 13.81 7.79 9.52
CA ASP A 106 13.32 8.89 10.34
C ASP A 106 12.89 8.42 11.73
N ALA A 107 12.21 7.28 11.81
CA ALA A 107 11.82 6.68 13.08
C ALA A 107 13.03 6.26 13.92
N ARG A 108 14.07 5.70 13.29
CA ARG A 108 15.33 5.34 13.95
C ARG A 108 16.04 6.57 14.50
N ALA A 109 16.23 7.58 13.65
CA ALA A 109 16.87 8.83 14.06
C ALA A 109 16.08 9.54 15.18
N SER A 110 14.74 9.47 15.15
CA SER A 110 13.89 10.02 16.21
C SER A 110 14.09 9.31 17.55
N ARG A 111 14.17 7.98 17.55
CA ARG A 111 14.46 7.20 18.77
C ARG A 111 15.82 7.53 19.35
N GLU A 112 16.86 7.59 18.51
CA GLU A 112 18.22 7.93 18.93
C GLU A 112 18.30 9.33 19.56
N ARG A 113 17.64 10.32 18.95
CA ARG A 113 17.53 11.67 19.51
C ARG A 113 16.81 11.66 20.85
N HIS A 114 15.67 10.98 20.94
CA HIS A 114 14.91 10.89 22.17
C HIS A 114 15.71 10.25 23.31
N GLU A 115 16.45 9.16 23.03
CA GLU A 115 17.33 8.53 24.01
C GLU A 115 18.49 9.43 24.44
N ALA A 116 19.04 10.23 23.52
CA ALA A 116 20.04 11.24 23.86
C ALA A 116 19.46 12.36 24.74
N ASP A 117 18.26 12.83 24.43
CA ASP A 117 17.56 13.86 25.20
C ASP A 117 17.25 13.38 26.61
N LEU A 118 16.80 12.13 26.77
CA LEU A 118 16.55 11.52 28.08
C LEU A 118 17.83 11.43 28.92
N ARG A 119 18.97 11.07 28.31
CA ARG A 119 20.27 11.05 29.00
C ARG A 119 20.69 12.45 29.42
N ALA A 120 20.60 13.43 28.52
CA ALA A 120 20.93 14.82 28.82
C ALA A 120 20.04 15.41 29.92
N ALA A 121 18.73 15.11 29.89
CA ALA A 121 17.80 15.51 30.94
C ALA A 121 18.12 14.86 32.28
N GLY A 122 18.45 13.56 32.29
CA GLY A 122 18.88 12.84 33.50
C GLY A 122 20.16 13.43 34.13
N GLU A 123 21.15 13.76 33.30
CA GLU A 123 22.38 14.41 33.76
C GLU A 123 22.13 15.83 34.31
N ALA A 124 21.28 16.61 33.64
CA ALA A 124 20.88 17.94 34.10
C ALA A 124 20.14 17.87 35.44
N GLN A 125 19.21 16.93 35.59
CA GLN A 125 18.51 16.69 36.85
C GLN A 125 19.50 16.31 37.96
N ALA A 126 20.42 15.39 37.69
CA ALA A 126 21.41 14.98 38.68
C ALA A 126 22.34 16.13 39.11
N ARG A 127 22.70 17.05 38.21
CA ARG A 127 23.44 18.28 38.56
C ARG A 127 22.61 19.18 39.47
N TYR A 128 21.37 19.47 39.06
CA TYR A 128 20.44 20.29 39.83
C TYR A 128 20.23 19.74 41.25
N ASP A 129 20.02 18.42 41.39
CA ASP A 129 19.81 17.79 42.70
C ASP A 129 21.04 17.94 43.62
N ARG A 130 22.26 17.84 43.06
CA ARG A 130 23.50 18.08 43.82
C ARG A 130 23.65 19.54 44.25
N GLU A 131 23.38 20.47 43.34
CA GLU A 131 23.42 21.91 43.63
C GLU A 131 22.40 22.28 44.71
N MET A 132 21.19 21.74 44.63
CA MET A 132 20.16 21.94 45.64
C MET A 132 20.53 21.32 46.99
N ALA A 133 21.17 20.15 47.00
CA ALA A 133 21.66 19.52 48.22
C ALA A 133 22.76 20.35 48.90
N ASP A 134 23.73 20.85 48.13
CA ASP A 134 24.79 21.71 48.66
C ASP A 134 24.25 23.06 49.16
N TRP A 135 23.31 23.66 48.42
CA TRP A 135 22.62 24.87 48.86
C TRP A 135 21.88 24.64 50.18
N ARG A 136 21.09 23.57 50.30
CA ARG A 136 20.40 23.21 51.56
C ARG A 136 21.37 23.00 52.71
N ALA A 137 22.50 22.33 52.46
CA ALA A 137 23.54 22.10 53.46
C ALA A 137 24.18 23.43 53.93
N THR A 138 24.43 24.35 53.00
CA THR A 138 24.95 25.69 53.28
C THR A 138 23.97 26.51 54.11
N VAL A 139 22.68 26.53 53.74
CA VAL A 139 21.63 27.22 54.51
C VAL A 139 21.57 26.68 55.94
N ALA A 140 21.52 25.35 56.11
CA ALA A 140 21.48 24.74 57.44
C ALA A 140 22.74 25.04 58.27
N ALA A 141 23.92 25.17 57.64
CA ALA A 141 25.14 25.56 58.34
C ALA A 141 25.10 27.03 58.80
N CYS A 142 24.57 27.94 57.97
CA CYS A 142 24.32 29.33 58.36
C CYS A 142 23.39 29.43 59.56
N GLU A 143 22.28 28.68 59.55
CA GLU A 143 21.28 28.68 60.64
C GLU A 143 21.87 28.16 61.97
N ARG A 144 22.78 27.19 61.91
CA ARG A 144 23.53 26.67 63.07
C ARG A 144 24.67 27.58 63.54
N GLY A 145 24.93 28.69 62.84
CA GLY A 145 25.98 29.65 63.20
C GLY A 145 27.40 29.31 62.71
N ASP A 146 27.57 28.32 61.82
CA ASP A 146 28.86 28.04 61.18
C ASP A 146 29.17 29.11 60.12
N ARG A 147 29.84 30.18 60.57
CA ARG A 147 30.21 31.32 59.73
C ARG A 147 31.16 30.94 58.60
N ALA A 148 32.01 29.92 58.76
CA ALA A 148 32.99 29.54 57.74
C ALA A 148 32.31 28.89 56.54
N ARG A 149 31.48 27.86 56.76
CA ARG A 149 30.69 27.21 55.69
C ARG A 149 29.68 28.19 55.07
N CYS A 150 29.05 29.02 55.89
CA CYS A 150 28.08 30.02 55.43
C CYS A 150 28.70 31.07 54.49
N ASN A 151 29.89 31.57 54.81
CA ASN A 151 30.58 32.54 53.98
C ASN A 151 31.13 31.92 52.69
N ALA A 152 31.58 30.65 52.73
CA ALA A 152 32.05 29.91 51.57
C ALA A 152 30.93 29.71 50.52
N GLY A 153 29.74 29.29 50.94
CA GLY A 153 28.60 29.12 50.02
C GLY A 153 28.01 30.43 49.48
N ARG A 154 28.33 31.58 50.09
CA ARG A 154 27.90 32.91 49.64
C ARG A 154 28.72 33.47 48.47
N GLN A 155 29.92 32.94 48.24
CA GLN A 155 30.81 33.38 47.16
C GLN A 155 30.50 32.71 45.81
N GLY A 156 29.58 31.75 45.78
CA GLY A 156 29.21 30.99 44.59
C GLY A 156 30.27 29.94 44.20
N PRO A 157 29.92 28.91 43.42
CA PRO A 157 30.91 27.98 42.88
C PRO A 157 31.86 28.74 41.95
N ASN A 158 33.18 28.61 42.17
CA ASN A 158 34.20 29.03 41.19
C ASN A 158 34.14 28.16 39.94
#